data_AF-A0A967MVV1-F1
#
_entry.id   AF-A0A967MVV1-F1
#
_cell.length_a   1.000
_cell.length_b   1.000
_cell.length_c   1.000
_cell.angle_alpha   90.00
_cell.angle_beta   90.00
_cell.angle_gamma   90.00
#
_symmetry.space_group_name_H-M   'P 1'
#
loop_
_entity.id
_entity.type
_entity.pdbx_description
1 polymer ?
#
loop_
_entity_poly.entity_id
_entity_poly.type
_entity_poly.pdbx_seq_one_letter_code
_entity_poly.pdbx_strand_id
1 'polypeptide(L)' 'GLYGHLEQALTDIGYHNPQSPKLLMRRLRQLYGRARPDRAELNILRGILAATQRAARAGEGGE' A
#
# COMPACT_ATOMS: atom_id res chain seq x y z
N GLY A 1 -1.72 8.46 -6.59
CA GLY A 1 -2.51 7.37 -7.25
C GLY A 1 -2.48 6.11 -6.41
N LEU A 2 -3.33 5.10 -6.69
CA LEU A 2 -3.44 3.89 -5.86
C LEU A 2 -2.08 3.21 -5.63
N TYR A 3 -1.33 2.95 -6.70
CA TYR A 3 -0.07 2.21 -6.59
C TYR A 3 1.01 2.96 -5.80
N GLY A 4 1.10 4.28 -5.93
CA GLY A 4 2.03 5.07 -5.12
C GLY A 4 1.63 5.11 -3.64
N HIS A 5 0.32 5.17 -3.35
CA HIS A 5 -0.17 5.09 -1.97
C HIS A 5 0.08 3.71 -1.36
N LEU A 6 -0.12 2.64 -2.14
CA LEU A 6 0.18 1.28 -1.74
C LEU A 6 1.68 1.08 -1.45
N GLU A 7 2.56 1.59 -2.31
CA GLU A 7 4.01 1.52 -2.10
C GLU A 7 4.44 2.25 -0.83
N GLN A 8 3.92 3.47 -0.62
CA GLN A 8 4.20 4.22 0.60
C GLN A 8 3.68 3.48 1.83
N ALA A 9 2.43 3.01 1.82
CA ALA A 9 1.84 2.30 2.95
C ALA A 9 2.61 1.02 3.31
N LEU A 10 3.06 0.26 2.30
CA LEU A 10 3.88 -0.94 2.52
C LEU A 10 5.28 -0.59 3.05
N THR A 11 5.80 0.58 2.71
CA THR A 11 7.09 1.08 3.21
C THR A 11 6.97 1.55 4.66
N ASP A 12 5.90 2.31 4.96
CA ASP A 12 5.60 2.82 6.30
C ASP A 12 5.40 1.69 7.33
N ILE A 13 4.89 0.52 6.92
CA ILE A 13 4.75 -0.66 7.80
C ILE A 13 6.00 -1.57 7.80
N GLY A 14 7.09 -1.19 7.13
CA GLY A 14 8.31 -1.99 7.04
C GLY A 14 8.25 -3.22 6.13
N TYR A 15 7.14 -3.46 5.40
CA TYR A 15 7.00 -4.62 4.51
C TYR A 15 7.79 -4.44 3.19
N HIS A 16 7.80 -3.22 2.66
CA HIS A 16 8.54 -2.84 1.46
C HIS A 16 9.80 -2.06 1.83
N ASN A 17 10.93 -2.44 1.24
CA ASN A 17 12.16 -1.65 1.34
C ASN A 17 12.44 -1.07 -0.06
N PRO A 18 12.37 0.26 -0.25
CA PRO A 18 12.53 0.90 -1.54
C PRO A 18 13.97 0.80 -2.09
N GLN A 19 14.96 0.52 -1.25
CA GLN A 19 16.37 0.39 -1.66
C GLN A 19 16.70 -0.99 -2.26
N SER A 20 15.78 -1.95 -2.19
CA SER A 20 15.98 -3.28 -2.78
C SER A 20 15.04 -3.45 -3.98
N PRO A 21 15.51 -3.95 -5.14
CA PRO A 21 14.68 -4.16 -6.32
C PRO A 21 13.66 -5.28 -6.06
N LYS A 22 12.55 -4.96 -5.39
CA LYS A 22 11.51 -5.93 -5.07
C LYS A 22 10.48 -6.00 -6.19
N LEU A 23 10.35 -7.19 -6.76
CA LEU A 23 9.28 -7.59 -7.68
C LEU A 23 7.86 -7.39 -7.14
N LEU A 24 7.73 -7.02 -5.86
CA LEU A 24 6.47 -6.82 -5.14
C LEU A 24 5.56 -5.84 -5.86
N MET A 25 6.01 -4.62 -6.16
CA MET A 25 5.18 -3.62 -6.82
C MET A 25 4.77 -4.05 -8.24
N ARG A 26 5.64 -4.80 -8.94
CA ARG A 26 5.30 -5.41 -10.24
C ARG A 26 4.20 -6.46 -10.10
N ARG A 27 4.30 -7.36 -9.11
CA ARG A 27 3.29 -8.39 -8.82
C ARG A 27 1.96 -7.78 -8.40
N LEU A 28 1.98 -6.75 -7.57
CA LEU A 28 0.77 -6.03 -7.14
C LEU A 28 0.10 -5.32 -8.33
N ARG A 29 0.86 -4.63 -9.18
CA ARG A 29 0.32 -4.05 -10.42
C ARG A 29 -0.33 -5.10 -11.32
N GLN A 30 0.28 -6.27 -11.47
CA GLN A 30 -0.30 -7.38 -12.23
C GLN A 30 -1.57 -7.94 -11.57
N LEU A 31 -1.60 -8.07 -10.24
CA LEU A 31 -2.76 -8.56 -9.49
C LEU A 31 -3.96 -7.63 -9.67
N TYR A 32 -3.80 -6.34 -9.38
CA TYR A 32 -4.90 -5.37 -9.53
C TYR A 32 -5.28 -5.15 -10.99
N GLY A 33 -4.31 -5.23 -11.92
CA GLY A 33 -4.58 -5.18 -13.35
C GLY A 33 -5.44 -6.36 -13.85
N ARG A 34 -5.28 -7.55 -13.26
CA ARG A 34 -6.11 -8.73 -13.57
C ARG A 34 -7.47 -8.66 -12.90
N ALA A 35 -7.53 -8.19 -11.65
CA ALA A 35 -8.78 -8.05 -10.90
C ALA A 35 -9.71 -6.98 -11.50
N ARG A 36 -9.14 -5.97 -12.18
CA ARG A 36 -9.88 -4.83 -12.78
C ARG A 36 -10.89 -4.21 -11.80
N PRO A 37 -10.44 -3.79 -10.61
CA PRO A 37 -11.35 -3.26 -9.61
C PRO A 37 -12.03 -1.99 -10.11
N ASP A 38 -13.30 -1.83 -9.76
CA ASP A 38 -14.07 -0.66 -10.09
C ASP A 38 -13.70 0.55 -9.19
N ARG A 39 -14.34 1.69 -9.43
CA ARG A 39 -14.07 2.91 -8.65
C ARG A 39 -14.44 2.76 -7.16
N ALA A 40 -15.47 2.01 -6.83
CA ALA A 40 -15.91 1.81 -5.46
C ALA A 40 -14.91 0.92 -4.70
N GLU A 41 -14.49 -0.19 -5.31
CA GLU A 41 -13.47 -1.09 -4.77
C GLU A 41 -12.11 -0.38 -4.60
N LEU A 42 -11.73 0.45 -5.56
CA LEU A 42 -10.53 1.29 -5.45
C LEU A 42 -10.61 2.27 -4.27
N ASN A 43 -11.78 2.81 -3.98
CA ASN A 43 -11.96 3.70 -2.82
C ASN A 43 -11.88 2.92 -1.50
N ILE A 44 -12.44 1.71 -1.44
CA ILE A 44 -12.30 0.81 -0.28
C ILE A 44 -10.81 0.49 -0.04
N LEU A 45 -10.09 0.10 -1.09
CA LEU A 45 -8.65 -0.18 -1.00
C LEU A 45 -7.86 1.02 -0.50
N ARG A 46 -8.16 2.23 -0.99
CA ARG A 46 -7.53 3.46 -0.47
C ARG A 46 -7.85 3.70 1.01
N GLY A 47 -9.09 3.44 1.43
CA GLY A 47 -9.50 3.55 2.82
C GLY A 47 -8.71 2.62 3.73
N ILE A 48 -8.53 1.36 3.32
CA ILE A 48 -7.71 0.37 4.03
C ILE A 48 -6.27 0.88 4.14
N LEU A 49 -5.65 1.31 3.04
CA LEU A 49 -4.27 1.81 3.05
C LEU A 49 -4.09 3.03 3.96
N ALA A 50 -5.04 3.95 3.96
CA ALA A 50 -5.03 5.12 4.83
C ALA A 50 -5.20 4.74 6.32
N ALA A 51 -5.99 3.72 6.64
CA ALA A 51 -6.13 3.21 8.01
C ALA A 51 -4.83 2.53 8.47
N THR A 52 -4.23 1.69 7.61
CA THR A 52 -2.96 1.01 7.89
C THR A 52 -1.83 2.00 8.15
N GLN A 53 -1.67 3.04 7.33
CA GLN A 53 -0.65 4.07 7.56
C GLN A 53 -0.85 4.85 8.86
N ARG A 54 -2.11 5.14 9.21
CA ARG A 54 -2.43 5.79 10.50
C ARG A 54 -2.02 4.90 11.67
N ALA A 55 -2.31 3.60 11.59
CA ALA A 55 -1.90 2.65 12.62
C ALA A 55 -0.38 2.51 12.72
N ALA A 56 0.34 2.46 11.59
CA ALA A 56 1.79 2.41 11.55
C ALA A 56 2.43 3.61 12.27
N ARG A 57 1.99 4.83 11.92
CA ARG A 57 2.48 6.07 12.53
C ARG A 57 2.12 6.21 14.01
N ALA A 58 0.97 5.67 14.42
CA ALA A 58 0.57 5.68 15.83
C ALA A 58 1.47 4.77 16.69
N GLY A 59 2.07 3.73 16.11
CA GLY A 59 3.05 2.87 16.80
C GLY A 59 4.44 3.50 16.95
N GLU A 60 4.82 4.44 16.07
CA GLU A 60 6.13 5.12 16.10
C GLU A 60 6.18 6.32 17.08
N GLY A 61 5.03 6.85 17.52
CA GLY A 61 4.94 7.98 18.44
C GLY A 61 4.85 7.63 19.93
N GLY A 62 5.12 6.37 20.28
CA GLY A 62 5.01 5.83 21.63
C GLY A 62 6.30 5.19 22.12
N GLU A 63 7.40 5.93 22.08
CA GLU A 63 8.66 5.64 22.79
C GLU A 63 9.25 6.91 23.39
#